data_AF-A0A815W7L4-F1
#
_entry.id   AF-A0A815W7L4-F1
#
_cell.length_a   1.000
_cell.length_b   1.000
_cell.length_c   1.000
_cell.angle_alpha   90.00
_cell.angle_beta   90.00
_cell.angle_gamma   90.00
#
_symmetry.space_group_name_H-M   'P 1'
#
loop_
_entity.id
_entity.type
_entity.pdbx_description
1 polymer ?
#
loop_
_entity_poly.entity_id
_entity_poly.type
_entity_poly.pdbx_seq_one_letter_code
_entity_poly.pdbx_strand_id
1 'polypeptide(L)'
;SNGLGLGAIQFDWNSCVAFLDSPILVPFWAHVNIFIGFMVVAWIVTPIIYYKNIWNSKKMPIISNRPFDINGNFYDPMKVLNKDLLLNETAYEIYGGVRMTAGYAVSYGFILAAFSAYIVHTVLYHGISDIDVRYQQCQIRMETVFLRIIHR
;
A
#
# COMPACT_ATOMS: atom_id res chain seq x y z
N SER A 1 -8.20 -7.85 14.09
CA SER A 1 -9.19 -8.29 13.09
C SER A 1 -8.54 -9.39 12.24
N ASN A 2 -8.94 -10.64 12.43
CA ASN A 2 -8.29 -11.81 11.79
C ASN A 2 -9.03 -12.31 10.53
N GLY A 3 -9.89 -11.49 9.93
CA GLY A 3 -10.74 -11.91 8.82
C GLY A 3 -10.16 -11.52 7.45
N LEU A 4 -10.28 -12.42 6.47
CA LEU A 4 -9.98 -12.19 5.04
C LEU A 4 -10.99 -11.25 4.34
N GLY A 5 -11.87 -10.59 5.10
CA GLY A 5 -12.99 -9.79 4.55
C GLY A 5 -14.15 -10.61 3.98
N LEU A 6 -14.13 -11.94 4.09
CA LEU A 6 -15.23 -12.80 3.66
C LEU A 6 -16.50 -12.50 4.48
N GLY A 7 -17.55 -12.03 3.80
CA GLY A 7 -18.85 -11.77 4.42
C GLY A 7 -19.02 -10.39 5.08
N ALA A 8 -18.09 -9.44 4.87
CA ALA A 8 -18.29 -8.05 5.29
C ALA A 8 -19.26 -7.32 4.34
N ILE A 9 -20.52 -7.73 4.33
CA ILE A 9 -21.59 -7.03 3.61
C ILE A 9 -22.06 -5.89 4.49
N GLN A 10 -21.73 -4.66 4.10
CA GLN A 10 -22.17 -3.45 4.79
C GLN A 10 -23.27 -2.81 3.95
N PHE A 11 -24.46 -2.67 4.54
CA PHE A 11 -25.60 -1.98 3.93
C PHE A 11 -25.69 -0.52 4.41
N ASP A 12 -24.54 0.13 4.59
CA ASP A 12 -24.46 1.53 4.98
C ASP A 12 -23.86 2.35 3.84
N TRP A 13 -24.66 3.29 3.32
CA TRP A 13 -24.26 4.21 2.27
C TRP A 13 -23.06 5.08 2.70
N ASN A 14 -23.00 5.46 3.99
CA ASN A 14 -21.95 6.32 4.50
C ASN A 14 -20.59 5.59 4.53
N SER A 15 -20.60 4.31 4.90
CA SER A 15 -19.43 3.44 4.83
C SER A 15 -18.95 3.24 3.38
N CYS A 16 -19.85 3.09 2.40
CA CYS A 16 -19.46 2.99 0.99
C CYS A 16 -18.79 4.28 0.46
N VAL A 17 -19.38 5.45 0.74
CA VAL A 17 -18.84 6.74 0.27
C VAL A 17 -17.49 7.06 0.92
N ALA A 18 -17.25 6.62 2.16
CA ALA A 18 -15.98 6.84 2.85
C ALA A 18 -14.78 6.09 2.23
N PHE A 19 -15.02 4.97 1.52
CA PHE A 19 -13.95 4.12 0.98
C PHE A 19 -13.78 4.21 -0.55
N LEU A 20 -14.85 4.53 -1.30
CA LEU A 20 -14.84 4.54 -2.78
C LEU A 20 -14.93 5.94 -3.38
N ASP A 21 -14.86 6.99 -2.55
CA ASP A 21 -15.33 8.33 -2.88
C ASP A 21 -16.79 8.31 -3.37
N SER A 22 -17.36 9.45 -3.76
CA SER A 22 -18.76 9.53 -4.16
C SER A 22 -19.07 8.52 -5.30
N PRO A 23 -19.84 7.43 -5.03
CA PRO A 23 -20.02 6.32 -5.97
C PRO A 23 -20.85 6.73 -7.20
N ILE A 24 -21.46 7.92 -7.17
CA ILE A 24 -22.21 8.51 -8.28
C ILE A 24 -21.27 9.03 -9.37
N LEU A 25 -20.03 9.42 -9.02
CA LEU A 25 -19.09 10.04 -9.95
C LEU A 25 -18.32 9.00 -10.79
N VAL A 26 -18.16 7.79 -10.27
CA VAL A 26 -17.35 6.74 -10.88
C VAL A 26 -18.25 5.75 -11.63
N PRO A 27 -18.01 5.46 -12.92
CA PRO A 27 -18.84 4.54 -13.68
C PRO A 27 -18.86 3.13 -13.08
N PHE A 28 -19.97 2.41 -13.23
CA PHE A 28 -20.16 1.07 -12.65
C PHE A 28 -19.06 0.07 -13.07
N TRP A 29 -18.63 0.12 -14.34
CA TRP A 29 -17.56 -0.75 -14.85
C TRP A 29 -16.25 -0.60 -14.06
N ALA A 30 -15.91 0.62 -13.62
CA ALA A 30 -14.68 0.85 -12.86
C ALA A 30 -14.77 0.21 -11.47
N HIS A 31 -15.93 0.28 -10.82
CA HIS A 31 -16.18 -0.40 -9.55
C HIS A 31 -16.02 -1.91 -9.67
N VAL A 32 -16.56 -2.51 -10.74
CA VAL A 32 -16.43 -3.95 -11.00
C VAL A 32 -14.95 -4.35 -11.15
N ASN A 33 -14.15 -3.56 -11.85
CA ASN A 33 -12.71 -3.84 -12.00
C ASN A 33 -11.96 -3.77 -10.66
N ILE A 34 -12.24 -2.76 -9.83
CA ILE A 34 -11.65 -2.64 -8.49
C ILE A 34 -12.03 -3.85 -7.63
N PHE A 35 -13.30 -4.26 -7.67
CA PHE A 35 -13.79 -5.41 -6.93
C PHE A 35 -13.12 -6.72 -7.37
N ILE A 36 -13.00 -6.95 -8.69
CA ILE A 36 -12.30 -8.12 -9.23
C ILE A 36 -10.83 -8.10 -8.79
N GLY A 37 -10.16 -6.95 -8.86
CA GLY A 37 -8.78 -6.80 -8.38
C GLY A 37 -8.64 -7.16 -6.91
N PHE A 38 -9.56 -6.68 -6.07
CA PHE A 38 -9.62 -7.05 -4.66
C PHE A 38 -9.82 -8.57 -4.46
N MET A 39 -10.75 -9.21 -5.17
CA MET A 39 -10.97 -10.66 -5.07
C MET A 39 -9.71 -11.44 -5.43
N VAL A 40 -9.02 -11.07 -6.50
CA VAL A 40 -7.78 -11.73 -6.91
C VAL A 40 -6.72 -11.59 -5.82
N VAL A 41 -6.49 -10.39 -5.30
CA VAL A 41 -5.44 -10.17 -4.30
C VAL A 41 -5.80 -10.83 -2.96
N ALA A 42 -6.99 -10.54 -2.43
CA ALA A 42 -7.41 -10.97 -1.10
C ALA A 42 -7.75 -12.47 -1.02
N TRP A 43 -8.34 -13.05 -2.07
CA TRP A 43 -8.86 -14.43 -2.03
C TRP A 43 -8.05 -15.43 -2.84
N ILE A 44 -7.19 -14.98 -3.76
CA ILE A 44 -6.31 -15.87 -4.52
C ILE A 44 -4.87 -15.71 -4.03
N VAL A 45 -4.30 -14.51 -4.16
CA VAL A 45 -2.87 -14.30 -3.89
C VAL A 45 -2.52 -14.47 -2.41
N THR A 46 -3.25 -13.79 -1.51
CA THR A 46 -2.98 -13.86 -0.07
C THR A 46 -3.09 -15.29 0.49
N PRO A 47 -4.14 -16.08 0.18
CA PRO A 47 -4.23 -17.47 0.63
C PRO A 47 -3.12 -18.36 0.06
N ILE A 48 -2.77 -18.22 -1.22
CA ILE A 48 -1.67 -19.00 -1.84
C ILE A 48 -0.37 -18.81 -1.06
N ILE A 49 -0.01 -17.56 -0.75
CA ILE A 49 1.20 -17.22 0.00
C ILE A 49 1.17 -17.81 1.41
N TYR A 50 0.03 -17.71 2.09
CA TYR A 50 -0.15 -18.23 3.44
C TYR A 50 -0.07 -19.77 3.50
N TYR A 51 -0.81 -20.46 2.62
CA TYR A 51 -0.86 -21.92 2.64
C TYR A 51 0.44 -22.57 2.17
N LYS A 52 1.17 -21.94 1.24
CA LYS A 52 2.53 -22.34 0.84
C LYS A 52 3.60 -21.99 1.87
N ASN A 53 3.23 -21.38 3.01
CA ASN A 53 4.14 -20.96 4.08
C ASN A 53 5.31 -20.09 3.56
N ILE A 54 5.05 -19.27 2.55
CA ILE A 54 6.06 -18.35 2.02
C ILE A 54 6.36 -17.33 3.13
N TRP A 55 7.64 -17.04 3.35
CA TRP A 55 8.15 -16.15 4.41
C TRP A 55 7.81 -16.57 5.85
N ASN A 56 7.58 -17.86 6.10
CA ASN A 56 7.14 -18.39 7.41
C ASN A 56 5.81 -17.78 7.89
N SER A 57 4.95 -17.39 6.96
CA SER A 57 3.68 -16.71 7.22
C SER A 57 2.72 -17.51 8.11
N LYS A 58 2.81 -18.85 8.17
CA LYS A 58 1.96 -19.67 9.04
C LYS A 58 2.16 -19.43 10.54
N LYS A 59 3.31 -18.86 10.94
CA LYS A 59 3.57 -18.49 12.35
C LYS A 59 2.74 -17.29 12.81
N MET A 60 2.08 -16.60 11.88
CA MET A 60 1.38 -15.34 12.10
C MET A 60 -0.06 -15.43 11.58
N PRO A 61 -0.96 -14.53 12.02
CA PRO A 61 -2.29 -14.43 11.43
C PRO A 61 -2.19 -14.03 9.95
N ILE A 62 -3.21 -14.41 9.15
CA ILE A 62 -3.22 -14.15 7.69
C ILE A 62 -3.18 -12.65 7.40
N ILE A 63 -3.95 -11.86 8.15
CA ILE A 63 -4.00 -10.40 8.07
C ILE A 63 -3.89 -9.84 9.50
N SER A 64 -2.96 -8.92 9.70
CA SER A 64 -2.85 -8.09 10.91
C SER A 64 -2.01 -6.85 10.58
N ASN A 65 -2.36 -5.73 11.20
CA ASN A 65 -1.64 -4.46 11.10
C ASN A 65 -0.49 -4.32 12.13
N ARG A 66 -0.29 -5.33 12.98
CA ARG A 66 0.78 -5.32 13.99
C ARG A 66 2.06 -5.98 13.47
N PRO A 67 3.24 -5.50 13.88
CA PRO A 67 4.51 -6.15 13.59
C PRO A 67 4.69 -7.42 14.44
N PHE A 68 5.37 -8.42 13.88
CA PHE A 68 5.64 -9.70 14.51
C PHE A 68 7.12 -10.04 14.54
N ASP A 69 7.51 -10.87 15.49
CA ASP A 69 8.83 -11.48 15.62
C ASP A 69 8.93 -12.77 14.74
N ILE A 70 10.15 -13.29 14.54
CA ILE A 70 10.46 -14.57 13.88
C ILE A 70 9.69 -15.77 14.46
N ASN A 71 9.32 -15.67 15.73
CA ASN A 71 8.57 -16.68 16.47
C ASN A 71 7.05 -16.54 16.36
N GLY A 72 6.54 -15.47 15.73
CA GLY A 72 5.10 -15.22 15.60
C GLY A 72 4.46 -14.46 16.77
N ASN A 73 5.26 -14.00 17.72
CA ASN A 73 4.82 -13.10 18.80
C ASN A 73 4.75 -11.66 18.32
N PHE A 74 4.01 -10.79 19.03
CA PHE A 74 4.04 -9.36 18.75
C PHE A 74 5.47 -8.81 18.95
N TYR A 75 5.90 -8.01 17.99
CA TYR A 75 7.23 -7.40 18.02
C TYR A 75 7.26 -6.24 19.02
N ASP A 76 8.23 -6.28 19.94
CA ASP A 76 8.45 -5.20 20.90
C ASP A 76 9.60 -4.30 20.43
N PRO A 77 9.32 -3.07 19.94
CA PRO A 77 10.36 -2.18 19.46
C PRO A 77 11.32 -1.73 20.56
N MET A 78 10.90 -1.72 21.83
CA MET A 78 11.76 -1.29 22.93
C MET A 78 12.91 -2.27 23.20
N LYS A 79 12.82 -3.52 22.72
CA LYS A 79 13.88 -4.51 22.87
C LYS A 79 15.06 -4.30 21.93
N VAL A 80 14.86 -3.56 20.84
CA VAL A 80 15.91 -3.27 19.85
C VAL A 80 16.41 -1.82 19.91
N LEU A 81 15.83 -1.01 20.79
CA LEU A 81 16.18 0.39 20.97
C LEU A 81 17.04 0.58 22.22
N ASN A 82 18.07 1.42 22.13
CA ASN A 82 18.82 1.91 23.28
C ASN A 82 18.02 2.96 24.06
N LYS A 83 18.52 3.35 25.25
CA LYS A 83 17.91 4.42 26.08
C LYS A 83 17.76 5.74 25.32
N ASP A 84 18.62 5.99 24.34
CA ASP A 84 18.59 7.17 23.48
C ASP A 84 17.67 7.01 22.25
N LEU A 85 16.82 5.97 22.20
CA LEU A 85 15.93 5.63 21.09
C LEU A 85 16.65 5.39 19.74
N LEU A 86 17.95 5.09 19.79
CA LEU A 86 18.72 4.64 18.64
C LEU A 86 18.69 3.12 18.53
N LEU A 87 18.80 2.60 17.30
CA LEU A 87 18.85 1.17 17.03
C LEU A 87 20.11 0.57 17.68
N ASN A 88 19.91 -0.44 18.52
CA ASN A 88 21.00 -1.26 19.05
C ASN A 88 21.22 -2.46 18.12
N GLU A 89 22.28 -2.42 17.33
CA GLU A 89 22.59 -3.47 16.35
C GLU A 89 22.77 -4.85 17.01
N THR A 90 23.43 -4.92 18.16
CA THR A 90 23.63 -6.18 18.89
C THR A 90 22.31 -6.76 19.40
N ALA A 91 21.43 -5.91 19.95
CA ALA A 91 20.10 -6.35 20.38
C ALA A 91 19.22 -6.75 19.19
N TYR A 92 19.37 -6.07 18.05
CA TYR A 92 18.68 -6.39 16.80
C TYR A 92 19.12 -7.74 16.21
N GLU A 93 20.41 -8.06 16.24
CA GLU A 93 20.92 -9.37 15.79
C GLU A 93 20.37 -10.53 16.64
N ILE A 94 20.23 -10.31 17.96
CA ILE A 94 19.73 -11.33 18.90
C ILE A 94 18.20 -11.47 18.79
N TYR A 95 17.47 -10.37 18.76
CA TYR A 95 16.00 -10.37 18.74
C TYR A 95 15.43 -10.66 17.35
N GLY A 96 16.17 -10.30 16.29
CA GLY A 96 15.80 -10.51 14.91
C GLY A 96 14.97 -9.38 14.30
N GLY A 97 14.87 -9.40 12.98
CA GLY A 97 14.15 -8.39 12.21
C GLY A 97 12.63 -8.48 12.32
N VAL A 98 11.97 -7.33 12.20
CA VAL A 98 10.52 -7.22 12.18
C VAL A 98 9.91 -7.97 11.00
N ARG A 99 8.82 -8.70 11.25
CA ARG A 99 8.04 -9.43 10.25
C ARG A 99 6.64 -8.86 10.13
N MET A 100 6.09 -8.96 8.93
CA MET A 100 4.72 -8.55 8.62
C MET A 100 3.90 -9.72 8.08
N THR A 101 2.59 -9.66 8.29
CA THR A 101 1.68 -10.73 7.85
C THR A 101 1.64 -10.88 6.33
N ALA A 102 1.27 -12.06 5.85
CA ALA A 102 1.18 -12.34 4.41
C ALA A 102 0.25 -11.35 3.70
N GLY A 103 -0.91 -11.05 4.28
CA GLY A 103 -1.83 -10.06 3.72
C GLY A 103 -1.21 -8.66 3.63
N TYR A 104 -0.52 -8.22 4.68
CA TYR A 104 0.09 -6.90 4.72
C TYR A 104 1.26 -6.78 3.71
N ALA A 105 2.08 -7.83 3.58
CA ALA A 105 3.15 -7.90 2.58
C ALA A 105 2.61 -7.83 1.15
N VAL A 106 1.52 -8.55 0.86
CA VAL A 106 0.86 -8.53 -0.45
C VAL A 106 0.29 -7.15 -0.76
N SER A 107 -0.34 -6.49 0.21
CA SER A 107 -0.85 -5.12 0.03
C SER A 107 0.25 -4.14 -0.34
N TYR A 108 1.42 -4.19 0.30
CA TYR A 108 2.57 -3.38 -0.10
C TYR A 108 3.06 -3.71 -1.51
N GLY A 109 3.16 -5.01 -1.84
CA GLY A 109 3.53 -5.44 -3.19
C GLY A 109 2.57 -4.90 -4.26
N PHE A 110 1.28 -4.91 -3.97
CA PHE A 110 0.26 -4.35 -4.85
C PHE A 110 0.38 -2.84 -5.01
N ILE A 111 0.62 -2.10 -3.92
CA ILE A 111 0.83 -0.64 -3.98
C ILE A 111 2.04 -0.30 -4.85
N LEU A 112 3.16 -1.02 -4.68
CA LEU A 112 4.35 -0.84 -5.51
C LEU A 112 4.08 -1.14 -6.99
N ALA A 113 3.32 -2.20 -7.27
CA ALA A 113 2.89 -2.54 -8.62
C ALA A 113 1.93 -1.51 -9.22
N ALA A 114 1.04 -0.92 -8.41
CA ALA A 114 0.15 0.14 -8.86
C ALA A 114 0.92 1.41 -9.22
N PHE A 115 1.92 1.80 -8.43
CA PHE A 115 2.80 2.94 -8.76
C PHE A 115 3.51 2.75 -10.10
N SER A 116 4.11 1.57 -10.33
CA SER A 116 4.75 1.31 -11.62
C SER A 116 3.74 1.25 -12.76
N ALA A 117 2.56 0.65 -12.54
CA ALA A 117 1.49 0.64 -13.52
C ALA A 117 1.01 2.05 -13.89
N TYR A 118 0.92 2.99 -12.93
CA TYR A 118 0.57 4.37 -13.23
C TYR A 118 1.60 5.07 -14.11
N ILE A 119 2.89 4.85 -13.86
CA ILE A 119 3.96 5.39 -14.70
C ILE A 119 3.83 4.83 -16.12
N VAL A 120 3.73 3.50 -16.25
CA VAL A 120 3.59 2.84 -17.55
C VAL A 120 2.33 3.30 -18.28
N HIS A 121 1.20 3.39 -17.59
CA HIS A 121 -0.06 3.88 -18.15
C HIS A 121 0.08 5.33 -18.63
N THR A 122 0.69 6.21 -17.84
CA THR A 122 0.91 7.62 -18.22
C THR A 122 1.77 7.72 -19.46
N VAL A 123 2.87 6.98 -19.53
CA VAL A 123 3.79 6.98 -20.68
C VAL A 123 3.11 6.43 -21.93
N LEU A 124 2.37 5.34 -21.84
CA LEU A 124 1.70 4.73 -22.99
C LEU A 124 0.50 5.54 -23.47
N TYR A 125 -0.28 6.11 -22.56
CA TYR A 125 -1.52 6.81 -22.89
C TYR A 125 -1.27 8.22 -23.43
N HIS A 126 -0.33 8.97 -22.83
CA HIS A 126 0.01 10.31 -23.29
C HIS A 126 1.15 10.33 -24.30
N GLY A 127 1.99 9.30 -24.36
CA GLY A 127 3.20 9.32 -25.16
C GLY A 127 4.28 10.21 -24.57
N ILE A 128 5.54 9.96 -24.93
CA ILE A 128 6.70 10.68 -24.39
C ILE A 128 6.69 12.16 -24.84
N SER A 129 6.26 12.43 -26.07
CA SER A 129 6.22 13.78 -26.64
C SER A 129 5.31 14.74 -25.85
N ASP A 130 4.12 14.29 -25.44
CA ASP A 130 3.18 15.15 -24.70
C ASP A 130 3.64 15.37 -23.26
N ILE A 131 4.36 14.40 -22.69
CA ILE A 131 4.95 14.51 -21.34
C ILE A 131 6.06 15.57 -21.34
N ASP A 132 6.93 15.57 -22.36
CA ASP A 132 8.01 16.55 -22.47
C ASP A 132 7.48 17.99 -22.58
N VAL A 133 6.42 18.19 -23.39
CA VAL A 133 5.76 19.50 -23.52
C VAL A 133 5.15 19.94 -22.18
N ARG A 134 4.49 19.05 -21.45
CA ARG A 134 3.92 19.36 -20.13
C ARG A 134 4.99 19.64 -19.09
N TYR A 135 6.13 18.94 -19.16
CA TYR A 135 7.27 19.19 -18.27
C TYR A 135 7.82 20.62 -18.48
N GLN A 136 8.02 21.03 -19.73
CA GLN A 136 8.42 22.41 -20.06
C GLN A 136 7.40 23.44 -19.56
N GLN A 137 6.10 23.18 -19.74
CA GLN A 137 5.05 24.06 -19.23
C GLN A 137 5.04 24.18 -17.69
N CYS A 138 5.34 23.09 -16.97
CA CYS A 138 5.47 23.12 -15.51
C CYS A 138 6.65 23.99 -15.07
N GLN A 139 7.80 23.90 -15.74
CA GLN A 139 8.95 24.75 -15.44
C GLN A 139 8.61 26.24 -15.64
N ILE A 140 8.03 26.59 -16.78
CA ILE A 140 7.61 27.97 -17.09
C ILE A 140 6.56 28.48 -16.09
N ARG A 141 5.59 27.64 -15.70
CA ARG A 141 4.56 28.00 -14.72
C ARG A 141 5.17 28.26 -13.35
N MET A 142 6.12 27.43 -12.90
CA MET A 142 6.80 27.65 -11.62
C MET A 142 7.59 28.96 -11.62
N GLU A 143 8.33 29.25 -12.69
CA GLU A 143 9.03 30.53 -12.84
C GLU A 143 8.07 31.72 -12.82
N THR A 144 6.93 31.62 -13.53
CA THR A 144 5.92 32.68 -13.53
C THR A 144 5.33 32.94 -12.14
N VAL A 145 5.04 31.87 -11.38
CA VAL A 145 4.53 31.98 -10.01
C VAL A 145 5.59 32.60 -9.09
N PHE A 146 6.85 32.17 -9.21
CA PHE A 146 7.96 32.71 -8.44
C PHE A 146 8.18 34.20 -8.72
N LEU A 147 8.19 34.61 -9.99
CA LEU A 147 8.30 36.01 -10.39
C LEU A 147 7.14 36.86 -9.83
N ARG A 148 5.91 36.32 -9.82
CA ARG A 148 4.75 37.01 -9.19
C ARG A 148 4.89 37.18 -7.68
N ILE A 149 5.57 36.27 -7.00
CA ILE A 149 5.80 36.36 -5.55
C ILE A 149 6.88 37.41 -5.25
N ILE A 150 7.94 37.51 -6.07
CA ILE A 150 9.01 38.50 -5.88
C ILE A 150 8.56 39.93 -6.16
N HIS A 151 7.65 40.11 -7.13
CA HIS A 151 7.14 41.42 -7.51
C HIS A 151 6.02 41.96 -6.59
N ARG A 152 5.72 41.29 -5.48
CA ARG A 152 4.69 41.68 -4.50
C ARG A 152 5.32 42.04 -3.17
#